data_AF-A0AAU9R6X0-F1
#
_entry.id   AF-A0AAU9R6X0-F1
#
_cell.length_a   1.000
_cell.length_b   1.000
_cell.length_c   1.000
_cell.angle_alpha   90.00
_cell.angle_beta   90.00
_cell.angle_gamma   90.00
#
_symmetry.space_group_name_H-M   'P 1'
#
loop_
_entity.id
_entity.type
_entity.pdbx_description
1 polymer ?
#
loop_
_entity_poly.entity_id
_entity_poly.type
_entity_poly.pdbx_seq_one_letter_code
_entity_poly.pdbx_strand_id
1 'polypeptide(L)'
;MDGKGLGQYMIDNSSKRLSISLELPEAIRLSANRAALVLDAIEGSYHCSPSSSSARAIDGRRVFVLLLEALIEVNANLTNDLRERARTLAYDWKSNIGNKPSEALGFLHLVAVFELGSLFKIEDLADYVFLISKCKQAATICKKIGLDKNRIAGLVQKFLHTGRLLVAIRFIYEFEMTDRFQPVDILKTSLKNSREAAKRVCAEGNYSVKAQNEAIDKELNALRTVIKVVKEKNLESEFLQEKLEDCVRELEKQKAERRRDNTVNPQKPQQQLGNKRPRVAMGKNLTIPPLSQQQPLLPDPSHGLLVNPYGLVNSVRPGVTVNPLTLYGSVVPAPALASLPVYNEQQSGYGGYGFAPQYHPPYY
;
A
#
# COMPACT_ATOMS: atom_id res chain seq x y z
N MET A 1 -34.45 16.27 0.68
CA MET A 1 -33.06 16.77 0.65
C MET A 1 -32.39 16.22 -0.59
N ASP A 2 -31.50 16.98 -1.21
CA ASP A 2 -30.89 16.59 -2.49
C ASP A 2 -29.60 15.78 -2.27
N GLY A 3 -29.73 14.45 -2.21
CA GLY A 3 -28.58 13.55 -2.10
C GLY A 3 -27.70 13.57 -3.35
N LYS A 4 -28.30 13.61 -4.55
CA LYS A 4 -27.55 13.64 -5.81
C LYS A 4 -26.69 14.89 -5.91
N GLY A 5 -27.24 16.05 -5.53
CA GLY A 5 -26.51 17.31 -5.44
C GLY A 5 -25.38 17.27 -4.43
N LEU A 6 -25.56 16.62 -3.27
CA LEU A 6 -24.49 16.42 -2.29
C LEU A 6 -23.33 15.59 -2.88
N GLY A 7 -23.65 14.45 -3.52
CA GLY A 7 -22.66 13.60 -4.17
C GLY A 7 -21.87 14.37 -5.24
N GLN A 8 -22.57 15.11 -6.09
CA GLN A 8 -21.97 15.93 -7.14
C GLN A 8 -21.08 17.04 -6.56
N TYR A 9 -21.57 17.78 -5.55
CA TYR A 9 -20.82 18.81 -4.86
C TYR A 9 -19.50 18.28 -4.29
N MET A 10 -19.53 17.12 -3.64
CA MET A 10 -18.33 16.53 -3.05
C MET A 10 -17.33 16.06 -4.11
N ILE A 11 -17.80 15.54 -5.24
CA ILE A 11 -16.94 15.14 -6.37
C ILE A 11 -16.28 16.37 -7.00
N ASP A 12 -17.05 17.43 -7.24
CA ASP A 12 -16.54 18.67 -7.83
C ASP A 12 -15.54 19.37 -6.89
N ASN A 13 -15.65 19.13 -5.58
CA ASN A 13 -14.75 19.65 -4.55
C ASN A 13 -13.79 18.58 -3.99
N SER A 14 -13.44 17.54 -4.76
CA SER A 14 -12.60 16.42 -4.29
C SER A 14 -11.21 16.83 -3.76
N SER A 15 -10.70 17.98 -4.22
CA SER A 15 -9.45 18.59 -3.74
C SER A 15 -9.54 19.08 -2.29
N LYS A 16 -10.74 19.46 -1.84
CA LYS A 16 -11.04 19.92 -0.48
C LYS A 16 -11.64 18.82 0.41
N ARG A 17 -11.60 17.55 -0.04
CA ARG A 17 -12.26 16.42 0.64
C ARG A 17 -11.93 16.29 2.13
N LEU A 18 -10.72 16.65 2.56
CA LEU A 18 -10.31 16.54 3.97
C LEU A 18 -11.02 17.56 4.85
N SER A 19 -11.23 18.79 4.35
CA SER A 19 -12.02 19.80 5.05
C SER A 19 -13.49 19.39 5.10
N ILE A 20 -14.03 18.93 3.96
CA ILE A 20 -15.41 18.45 3.86
C ILE A 20 -15.65 17.27 4.81
N SER A 21 -14.72 16.31 4.90
CA SER A 21 -14.89 15.12 5.75
C SER A 21 -15.02 15.44 7.24
N LEU A 22 -14.49 16.57 7.71
CA LEU A 22 -14.59 16.97 9.11
C LEU A 22 -15.99 17.49 9.48
N GLU A 23 -16.68 18.13 8.53
CA GLU A 23 -18.01 18.70 8.73
C GLU A 23 -19.14 17.73 8.35
N LEU A 24 -18.81 16.70 7.57
CA LEU A 24 -19.78 15.79 6.95
C LEU A 24 -20.66 15.03 7.97
N PRO A 25 -20.14 14.45 9.07
CA PRO A 25 -20.97 13.75 10.03
C PRO A 25 -22.04 14.65 10.67
N GLU A 26 -21.67 15.87 11.06
CA GLU A 26 -22.60 16.85 11.63
C GLU A 26 -23.65 17.31 10.61
N ALA A 27 -23.22 17.59 9.38
CA ALA A 27 -24.14 17.94 8.28
C ALA A 27 -25.15 16.81 8.00
N ILE A 28 -24.70 15.55 7.97
CA ILE A 28 -25.57 14.38 7.81
C ILE A 28 -26.49 14.24 9.03
N ARG A 29 -26.05 14.57 10.25
CA ARG A 29 -26.90 14.45 11.46
C ARG A 29 -28.12 15.37 11.42
N LEU A 30 -27.98 16.56 10.83
CA LEU A 30 -29.05 17.54 10.62
C LEU A 30 -30.11 17.10 9.60
N SER A 31 -29.82 16.04 8.85
CA SER A 31 -30.69 15.54 7.80
C SER A 31 -31.81 14.66 8.37
N ALA A 32 -33.06 14.87 7.94
CA ALA A 32 -34.22 14.08 8.38
C ALA A 32 -34.09 12.58 8.06
N ASN A 33 -33.61 12.22 6.86
CA ASN A 33 -33.41 10.83 6.42
C ASN A 33 -31.94 10.61 6.02
N ARG A 34 -31.10 10.33 7.01
CA ARG A 34 -29.63 10.30 6.89
C ARG A 34 -29.11 9.22 5.95
N ALA A 35 -29.59 7.98 6.14
CA ALA A 35 -29.21 6.85 5.30
C ALA A 35 -29.72 6.99 3.87
N ALA A 36 -30.94 7.51 3.69
CA ALA A 36 -31.49 7.81 2.36
C ALA A 36 -30.66 8.86 1.63
N LEU A 37 -30.30 9.97 2.31
CA LEU A 37 -29.49 11.03 1.73
C LEU A 37 -28.15 10.51 1.20
N VAL A 38 -27.46 9.70 2.01
CA VAL A 38 -26.16 9.12 1.65
C VAL A 38 -26.32 8.12 0.49
N LEU A 39 -27.35 7.27 0.52
CA LEU A 39 -27.59 6.31 -0.55
C LEU A 39 -27.94 7.01 -1.86
N ASP A 40 -28.80 8.03 -1.83
CA ASP A 40 -29.15 8.85 -2.99
C ASP A 40 -27.91 9.55 -3.60
N ALA A 41 -26.99 10.02 -2.75
CA ALA A 41 -25.73 10.62 -3.18
C ALA A 41 -24.81 9.62 -3.90
N ILE A 42 -24.72 8.39 -3.40
CA ILE A 42 -23.91 7.34 -4.00
C ILE A 42 -24.55 6.90 -5.33
N GLU A 43 -25.82 6.52 -5.33
CA GLU A 43 -26.53 6.06 -6.54
C GLU A 43 -26.51 7.11 -7.66
N GLY A 44 -26.76 8.38 -7.32
CA GLY A 44 -26.78 9.47 -8.28
C GLY A 44 -25.45 9.72 -8.98
N SER A 45 -24.33 9.45 -8.31
CA SER A 45 -22.99 9.69 -8.85
C SER A 45 -22.31 8.42 -9.34
N TYR A 46 -22.74 7.24 -8.88
CA TYR A 46 -22.14 5.94 -9.21
C TYR A 46 -22.27 5.62 -10.71
N HIS A 47 -23.43 5.90 -11.31
CA HIS A 47 -23.69 5.65 -12.74
C HIS A 47 -23.23 6.80 -13.66
N CYS A 48 -22.82 7.94 -13.12
CA CYS A 48 -22.46 9.13 -13.91
C CYS A 48 -20.96 9.24 -14.26
N SER A 49 -20.12 8.29 -13.86
CA SER A 49 -18.68 8.38 -14.11
C SER A 49 -18.25 7.68 -15.41
N PRO A 50 -17.69 8.40 -16.40
CA PRO A 50 -17.10 7.77 -17.58
C PRO A 50 -15.79 7.08 -17.21
N SER A 51 -15.64 5.85 -17.72
CA SER A 51 -14.51 4.92 -17.59
C SER A 51 -13.94 4.71 -16.17
N SER A 52 -13.84 3.44 -15.75
CA SER A 52 -13.42 3.04 -14.40
C SER A 52 -11.99 3.46 -13.97
N SER A 53 -11.24 4.16 -14.82
CA SER A 53 -9.85 4.57 -14.61
C SER A 53 -9.61 6.08 -14.62
N SER A 54 -10.64 6.92 -14.83
CA SER A 54 -10.46 8.37 -14.79
C SER A 54 -10.17 8.87 -13.36
N ALA A 55 -9.39 9.95 -13.22
CA ALA A 55 -9.11 10.56 -11.92
C ALA A 55 -10.41 10.96 -11.19
N ARG A 56 -11.42 11.41 -11.95
CA ARG A 56 -12.75 11.74 -11.44
C ARG A 56 -13.49 10.52 -10.88
N ALA A 57 -13.38 9.34 -11.51
CA ALA A 57 -13.95 8.11 -10.99
C ALA A 57 -13.34 7.73 -9.64
N ILE A 58 -12.02 7.81 -9.51
CA ILE A 58 -11.28 7.51 -8.27
C ILE A 58 -11.70 8.47 -7.15
N ASP A 59 -11.82 9.76 -7.47
CA ASP A 59 -12.28 10.76 -6.51
C ASP A 59 -13.73 10.53 -6.09
N GLY A 60 -14.61 10.12 -7.01
CA GLY A 60 -15.96 9.66 -6.70
C GLY A 60 -15.98 8.49 -5.71
N ARG A 61 -15.14 7.47 -5.91
CA ARG A 61 -15.05 6.34 -4.96
C ARG A 61 -14.61 6.78 -3.57
N ARG A 62 -13.65 7.70 -3.47
CA ARG A 62 -13.20 8.26 -2.19
C ARG A 62 -14.32 9.04 -1.51
N VAL A 63 -15.09 9.82 -2.27
CA VAL A 63 -16.27 10.54 -1.76
C VAL A 63 -17.33 9.56 -1.23
N PHE A 64 -17.60 8.46 -1.93
CA PHE A 64 -18.56 7.45 -1.46
C PHE A 64 -18.11 6.81 -0.15
N VAL A 65 -16.82 6.50 -0.03
CA VAL A 65 -16.25 5.99 1.22
C VAL A 65 -16.42 7.00 2.37
N LEU A 66 -16.16 8.29 2.15
CA LEU A 66 -16.37 9.33 3.17
C LEU A 66 -17.84 9.46 3.59
N LEU A 67 -18.78 9.39 2.64
CA LEU A 67 -20.22 9.41 2.92
C LEU A 67 -20.65 8.21 3.77
N LEU A 68 -20.14 7.02 3.43
CA LEU A 68 -20.43 5.78 4.17
C LEU A 68 -19.81 5.81 5.56
N GLU A 69 -18.59 6.30 5.72
CA GLU A 69 -17.93 6.48 7.02
C GLU A 69 -18.71 7.43 7.94
N ALA A 70 -19.12 8.58 7.41
CA ALA A 70 -19.93 9.52 8.17
C ALA A 70 -21.28 8.91 8.57
N LEU A 71 -21.86 8.04 7.73
CA LEU A 71 -23.08 7.32 8.07
C LEU A 71 -22.88 6.27 9.18
N ILE A 72 -21.73 5.58 9.20
CA ILE A 72 -21.34 4.69 10.31
C ILE A 72 -21.26 5.48 11.60
N GLU A 73 -20.62 6.65 11.58
CA GLU A 73 -20.41 7.50 12.75
C GLU A 73 -21.74 8.01 13.32
N VAL A 74 -22.67 8.41 12.45
CA VAL A 74 -23.98 8.92 12.87
C VAL A 74 -24.95 7.80 13.32
N ASN A 75 -24.60 6.53 13.08
CA ASN A 75 -25.39 5.35 13.45
C ASN A 75 -26.87 5.48 13.04
N ALA A 76 -27.10 5.77 11.77
CA ALA A 76 -28.44 6.03 11.25
C ALA A 76 -29.32 4.78 11.25
N ASN A 77 -30.60 4.93 11.57
CA ASN A 77 -31.58 3.86 11.45
C ASN A 77 -31.80 3.48 9.98
N LEU A 78 -31.82 2.18 9.71
CA LEU A 78 -32.02 1.62 8.38
C LEU A 78 -33.44 1.06 8.25
N THR A 79 -34.13 1.43 7.19
CA THR A 79 -35.40 0.81 6.79
C THR A 79 -35.13 -0.37 5.85
N ASN A 80 -36.10 -1.29 5.74
CA ASN A 80 -35.98 -2.42 4.81
C ASN A 80 -35.88 -1.97 3.35
N ASP A 81 -36.58 -0.90 2.97
CA ASP A 81 -36.48 -0.29 1.65
C ASP A 81 -35.05 0.17 1.33
N LEU A 82 -34.39 0.86 2.27
CA LEU A 82 -33.00 1.30 2.10
C LEU A 82 -32.04 0.12 1.99
N ARG A 83 -32.25 -0.96 2.73
CA ARG A 83 -31.44 -2.18 2.62
C ARG A 83 -31.61 -2.82 1.24
N GLU A 84 -32.82 -2.87 0.69
CA GLU A 84 -33.08 -3.47 -0.62
C GLU A 84 -32.49 -2.64 -1.77
N ARG A 85 -32.57 -1.32 -1.67
CA ARG A 85 -31.87 -0.41 -2.60
C ARG A 85 -30.35 -0.59 -2.54
N ALA A 86 -29.78 -0.56 -1.34
CA ALA A 86 -28.36 -0.78 -1.14
C ALA A 86 -27.90 -2.18 -1.59
N ARG A 87 -28.74 -3.20 -1.43
CA ARG A 87 -28.52 -4.55 -1.97
C ARG A 87 -28.37 -4.53 -3.48
N THR A 88 -29.30 -3.88 -4.18
CA THR A 88 -29.27 -3.78 -5.65
C THR A 88 -27.97 -3.11 -6.11
N LEU A 89 -27.63 -1.98 -5.49
CA LEU A 89 -26.36 -1.29 -5.74
C LEU A 89 -25.14 -2.16 -5.44
N ALA A 90 -25.16 -2.93 -4.35
CA ALA A 90 -24.04 -3.78 -3.95
C ALA A 90 -23.79 -4.93 -4.95
N TYR A 91 -24.84 -5.55 -5.50
CA TYR A 91 -24.68 -6.58 -6.55
C TYR A 91 -24.10 -6.00 -7.84
N ASP A 92 -24.57 -4.83 -8.27
CA ASP A 92 -24.01 -4.14 -9.43
C ASP A 92 -22.55 -3.75 -9.19
N TRP A 93 -22.23 -3.21 -8.02
CA TRP A 93 -20.87 -2.84 -7.65
C TRP A 93 -19.94 -4.06 -7.62
N LYS A 94 -20.37 -5.18 -7.04
CA LYS A 94 -19.56 -6.40 -6.93
C LYS A 94 -19.00 -6.85 -8.29
N SER A 95 -19.78 -6.72 -9.36
CA SER A 95 -19.35 -7.10 -10.72
C SER A 95 -18.14 -6.28 -11.22
N ASN A 96 -17.93 -5.08 -10.68
CA ASN A 96 -16.94 -4.10 -11.14
C ASN A 96 -15.66 -4.05 -10.28
N ILE A 97 -15.58 -4.81 -9.19
CA ILE A 97 -14.46 -4.74 -8.24
C ILE A 97 -13.14 -5.21 -8.87
N GLY A 98 -13.12 -6.41 -9.47
CA GLY A 98 -11.89 -7.02 -9.98
C GLY A 98 -10.75 -7.00 -8.94
N ASN A 99 -9.56 -6.58 -9.37
CA ASN A 99 -8.40 -6.38 -8.49
C ASN A 99 -8.16 -4.89 -8.16
N LYS A 100 -9.24 -4.12 -7.90
CA LYS A 100 -9.18 -2.67 -7.63
C LYS A 100 -9.46 -2.38 -6.14
N PRO A 101 -8.45 -2.03 -5.32
CA PRO A 101 -8.64 -1.79 -3.89
C PRO A 101 -9.66 -0.69 -3.55
N SER A 102 -9.76 0.37 -4.36
CA SER A 102 -10.74 1.45 -4.13
C SER A 102 -12.19 0.99 -4.32
N GLU A 103 -12.43 0.12 -5.31
CA GLU A 103 -13.75 -0.48 -5.55
C GLU A 103 -14.12 -1.43 -4.43
N ALA A 104 -13.18 -2.30 -4.03
CA ALA A 104 -13.38 -3.21 -2.90
C ALA A 104 -13.65 -2.45 -1.60
N LEU A 105 -12.96 -1.33 -1.36
CA LEU A 105 -13.15 -0.51 -0.17
C LEU A 105 -14.56 0.11 -0.13
N GLY A 106 -15.01 0.68 -1.24
CA GLY A 106 -16.37 1.27 -1.34
C GLY A 106 -17.45 0.21 -1.18
N PHE A 107 -17.31 -0.93 -1.88
CA PHE A 107 -18.22 -2.06 -1.74
C PHE A 107 -18.29 -2.58 -0.30
N LEU A 108 -17.16 -2.82 0.35
CA LEU A 108 -17.15 -3.35 1.71
C LEU A 108 -17.74 -2.35 2.73
N HIS A 109 -17.54 -1.05 2.54
CA HIS A 109 -18.23 -0.03 3.36
C HIS A 109 -19.74 -0.08 3.14
N LEU A 110 -20.22 -0.21 1.90
CA LEU A 110 -21.64 -0.32 1.60
C LEU A 110 -22.24 -1.56 2.29
N VAL A 111 -21.57 -2.71 2.18
CA VAL A 111 -21.98 -3.96 2.84
C VAL A 111 -21.99 -3.81 4.37
N ALA A 112 -20.99 -3.15 4.95
CA ALA A 112 -20.88 -2.93 6.38
C ALA A 112 -21.94 -1.97 6.92
N VAL A 113 -22.21 -0.87 6.21
CA VAL A 113 -23.18 0.16 6.60
C VAL A 113 -24.60 -0.36 6.54
N PHE A 114 -24.97 -1.04 5.45
CA PHE A 114 -26.34 -1.48 5.22
C PHE A 114 -26.60 -2.92 5.71
N GLU A 115 -25.69 -3.48 6.49
CA GLU A 115 -25.82 -4.80 7.14
C GLU A 115 -26.03 -5.95 6.13
N LEU A 116 -25.38 -5.88 4.97
CA LEU A 116 -25.61 -6.80 3.85
C LEU A 116 -24.67 -8.02 3.86
N GLY A 117 -23.87 -8.20 4.91
CA GLY A 117 -22.80 -9.23 4.96
C GLY A 117 -23.29 -10.65 4.68
N SER A 118 -24.46 -11.01 5.19
CA SER A 118 -25.08 -12.33 5.01
C SER A 118 -25.52 -12.65 3.58
N LEU A 119 -25.59 -11.64 2.70
CA LEU A 119 -26.01 -11.80 1.30
C LEU A 119 -24.86 -12.22 0.37
N PHE A 120 -23.63 -12.17 0.85
CA PHE A 120 -22.43 -12.45 0.08
C PHE A 120 -21.67 -13.65 0.64
N LYS A 121 -20.96 -14.37 -0.24
CA LYS A 121 -20.07 -15.45 0.18
C LYS A 121 -18.98 -14.88 1.08
N ILE A 122 -18.76 -15.53 2.22
CA ILE A 122 -17.80 -15.06 3.22
C ILE A 122 -16.36 -15.11 2.67
N GLU A 123 -16.06 -16.05 1.78
CA GLU A 123 -14.78 -16.17 1.09
C GLU A 123 -14.52 -14.95 0.19
N ASP A 124 -15.51 -14.50 -0.59
CA ASP A 124 -15.40 -13.31 -1.44
C ASP A 124 -15.13 -12.06 -0.60
N LEU A 125 -15.85 -11.92 0.53
CA LEU A 125 -15.65 -10.82 1.47
C LEU A 125 -14.25 -10.83 2.07
N ALA A 126 -13.74 -12.00 2.45
CA ALA A 126 -12.38 -12.16 2.95
C ALA A 126 -11.33 -11.78 1.90
N ASP A 127 -11.53 -12.15 0.63
CA ASP A 127 -10.62 -11.77 -0.45
C ASP A 127 -10.61 -10.25 -0.72
N TYR A 128 -11.77 -9.60 -0.65
CA TYR A 128 -11.83 -8.13 -0.72
C TYR A 128 -11.15 -7.46 0.48
N VAL A 129 -11.33 -8.01 1.69
CA VAL A 129 -10.60 -7.54 2.89
C VAL A 129 -9.10 -7.69 2.70
N PHE A 130 -8.65 -8.82 2.13
CA PHE A 130 -7.24 -9.02 1.83
C PHE A 130 -6.73 -7.99 0.80
N LEU A 131 -7.54 -7.66 -0.19
CA LEU A 131 -7.21 -6.64 -1.20
C LEU A 131 -7.06 -5.25 -0.58
N ILE A 132 -7.93 -4.88 0.37
CA ILE A 132 -7.87 -3.60 1.08
C ILE A 132 -6.99 -3.61 2.34
N SER A 133 -6.19 -4.65 2.57
CA SER A 133 -5.58 -4.86 3.90
C SER A 133 -4.54 -3.81 4.31
N LYS A 134 -4.10 -2.95 3.40
CA LYS A 134 -3.25 -1.78 3.72
C LYS A 134 -4.07 -0.58 4.21
N CYS A 135 -5.38 -0.56 3.98
CA CYS A 135 -6.27 0.48 4.48
C CYS A 135 -6.47 0.33 5.98
N LYS A 136 -6.48 1.46 6.69
CA LYS A 136 -6.64 1.49 8.16
C LYS A 136 -7.99 0.91 8.59
N GLN A 137 -9.04 1.15 7.82
CA GLN A 137 -10.40 0.70 8.12
C GLN A 137 -10.63 -0.81 7.93
N ALA A 138 -9.70 -1.53 7.29
CA ALA A 138 -9.92 -2.93 6.92
C ALA A 138 -10.38 -3.79 8.11
N ALA A 139 -9.76 -3.62 9.28
CA ALA A 139 -10.12 -4.39 10.47
C ALA A 139 -11.48 -3.97 11.07
N THR A 140 -11.79 -2.67 11.07
CA THR A 140 -13.10 -2.15 11.49
C THR A 140 -14.23 -2.68 10.60
N ILE A 141 -14.02 -2.71 9.29
CA ILE A 141 -14.95 -3.26 8.31
C ILE A 141 -15.18 -4.75 8.58
N CYS A 142 -14.12 -5.53 8.83
CA CYS A 142 -14.25 -6.94 9.16
C CYS A 142 -15.15 -7.19 10.39
N LYS A 143 -15.04 -6.35 11.43
CA LYS A 143 -15.91 -6.41 12.62
C LYS A 143 -17.36 -6.13 12.25
N LYS A 144 -17.62 -5.09 11.44
CA LYS A 144 -18.97 -4.68 11.02
C LYS A 144 -19.64 -5.68 10.09
N ILE A 145 -18.89 -6.32 9.19
CA ILE A 145 -19.41 -7.34 8.27
C ILE A 145 -19.68 -8.67 9.00
N GLY A 146 -19.07 -8.90 10.16
CA GLY A 146 -19.27 -10.10 10.96
C GLY A 146 -18.42 -11.29 10.51
N LEU A 147 -17.18 -11.05 10.06
CA LEU A 147 -16.24 -12.16 9.80
C LEU A 147 -15.87 -12.87 11.10
N ASP A 148 -16.06 -14.19 11.13
CA ASP A 148 -15.75 -15.00 12.32
C ASP A 148 -14.24 -15.10 12.60
N LYS A 149 -13.89 -15.45 13.84
CA LYS A 149 -12.49 -15.51 14.30
C LYS A 149 -11.63 -16.49 13.49
N ASN A 150 -12.20 -17.56 12.92
CA ASN A 150 -11.44 -18.51 12.10
C ASN A 150 -11.13 -17.92 10.72
N ARG A 151 -12.06 -17.20 10.11
CA ARG A 151 -11.81 -16.47 8.85
C ARG A 151 -10.79 -15.36 9.04
N ILE A 152 -10.85 -14.64 10.16
CA ILE A 152 -9.81 -13.67 10.51
C ILE A 152 -8.45 -14.35 10.71
N ALA A 153 -8.39 -15.52 11.36
CA ALA A 153 -7.14 -16.29 11.49
C ALA A 153 -6.55 -16.64 10.12
N GLY A 154 -7.39 -17.10 9.18
CA GLY A 154 -6.98 -17.40 7.81
C GLY A 154 -6.44 -16.17 7.08
N LEU A 155 -7.04 -15.00 7.27
CA LEU A 155 -6.53 -13.74 6.74
C LEU A 155 -5.17 -13.35 7.34
N VAL A 156 -5.00 -13.50 8.66
CA VAL A 156 -3.72 -13.27 9.33
C VAL A 156 -2.64 -14.18 8.75
N GLN A 157 -2.91 -15.48 8.59
CA GLN A 157 -1.99 -16.41 7.93
C GLN A 157 -1.65 -15.98 6.50
N LYS A 158 -2.65 -15.56 5.70
CA LYS A 158 -2.44 -15.05 4.35
C LYS A 158 -1.58 -13.78 4.33
N PHE A 159 -1.73 -12.89 5.32
CA PHE A 159 -0.86 -11.72 5.48
C PHE A 159 0.58 -12.10 5.80
N LEU A 160 0.78 -13.07 6.69
CA LEU A 160 2.12 -13.57 7.05
C LEU A 160 2.82 -14.19 5.84
N HIS A 161 2.12 -15.07 5.11
CA HIS A 161 2.68 -15.74 3.92
C HIS A 161 3.03 -14.74 2.80
N THR A 162 2.27 -13.65 2.67
CA THR A 162 2.52 -12.60 1.66
C THR A 162 3.44 -11.48 2.14
N GLY A 163 4.06 -11.63 3.31
CA GLY A 163 5.02 -10.65 3.86
C GLY A 163 4.41 -9.35 4.38
N ARG A 164 3.08 -9.29 4.55
CA ARG A 164 2.36 -8.12 5.10
C ARG A 164 2.37 -8.14 6.64
N LEU A 165 3.55 -8.26 7.23
CA LEU A 165 3.72 -8.55 8.66
C LEU A 165 3.08 -7.49 9.57
N LEU A 166 3.24 -6.20 9.27
CA LEU A 166 2.60 -5.13 10.04
C LEU A 166 1.06 -5.13 9.94
N VAL A 167 0.52 -5.58 8.81
CA VAL A 167 -0.93 -5.76 8.66
C VAL A 167 -1.39 -6.93 9.52
N ALA A 168 -0.64 -8.03 9.52
CA ALA A 168 -0.92 -9.18 10.38
C ALA A 168 -0.93 -8.76 11.85
N ILE A 169 0.08 -8.04 12.33
CA ILE A 169 0.15 -7.52 13.70
C ILE A 169 -1.08 -6.67 14.05
N ARG A 170 -1.48 -5.76 13.16
CA ARG A 170 -2.68 -4.94 13.38
C ARG A 170 -3.92 -5.81 13.59
N PHE A 171 -4.14 -6.79 12.73
CA PHE A 171 -5.28 -7.71 12.85
C PHE A 171 -5.19 -8.60 14.10
N ILE A 172 -4.00 -9.09 14.45
CA ILE A 172 -3.79 -9.91 15.66
C ILE A 172 -4.22 -9.15 16.92
N TYR A 173 -3.84 -7.87 17.05
CA TYR A 173 -4.27 -7.06 18.19
C TYR A 173 -5.74 -6.65 18.13
N GLU A 174 -6.23 -6.24 16.95
CA GLU A 174 -7.60 -5.77 16.80
C GLU A 174 -8.66 -6.86 17.05
N PHE A 175 -8.27 -8.13 16.86
CA PHE A 175 -9.12 -9.32 17.06
C PHE A 175 -8.67 -10.23 18.21
N GLU A 176 -7.75 -9.75 19.06
CA GLU A 176 -7.31 -10.46 20.28
C GLU A 176 -6.88 -11.92 19.98
N MET A 177 -5.89 -12.06 19.10
CA MET A 177 -5.36 -13.35 18.61
C MET A 177 -3.89 -13.56 19.00
N THR A 178 -3.42 -12.88 20.05
CA THR A 178 -2.03 -12.94 20.51
C THR A 178 -1.64 -14.32 21.05
N ASP A 179 -2.62 -15.09 21.51
CA ASP A 179 -2.51 -16.50 21.91
C ASP A 179 -2.15 -17.43 20.73
N ARG A 180 -2.65 -17.12 19.53
CA ARG A 180 -2.47 -17.94 18.33
C ARG A 180 -1.28 -17.51 17.49
N PHE A 181 -0.98 -16.22 17.47
CA PHE A 181 0.04 -15.65 16.59
C PHE A 181 1.01 -14.82 17.43
N GLN A 182 2.16 -15.41 17.77
CA GLN A 182 3.23 -14.80 18.56
C GLN A 182 3.68 -13.45 17.95
N PRO A 183 3.16 -12.30 18.42
CA PRO A 183 3.33 -11.03 17.73
C PRO A 183 4.78 -10.56 17.74
N VAL A 184 5.49 -10.89 18.81
CA VAL A 184 6.88 -10.53 19.03
C VAL A 184 7.79 -11.20 18.01
N ASP A 185 7.62 -12.51 17.78
CA ASP A 185 8.38 -13.24 16.76
C ASP A 185 8.12 -12.72 15.35
N ILE A 186 6.87 -12.34 15.05
CA ILE A 186 6.49 -11.74 13.77
C ILE A 186 7.18 -10.38 13.58
N LEU A 187 7.24 -9.54 14.61
CA LEU A 187 7.93 -8.25 14.58
C LEU A 187 9.45 -8.41 14.44
N LYS A 188 10.07 -9.33 15.18
CA LYS A 188 11.51 -9.66 15.03
C LYS A 188 11.82 -10.17 13.63
N THR A 189 10.96 -11.03 13.08
CA THR A 189 11.04 -11.49 11.70
C THR A 189 10.93 -10.33 10.71
N SER A 190 10.05 -9.35 10.96
CA SER A 190 9.92 -8.16 10.13
C SER A 190 11.20 -7.32 10.10
N LEU A 191 11.87 -7.16 11.24
CA LEU A 191 13.16 -6.45 11.31
C LEU A 191 14.25 -7.16 10.53
N LYS A 192 14.36 -8.49 10.70
CA LYS A 192 15.30 -9.32 9.93
C LYS A 192 15.05 -9.20 8.42
N ASN A 193 13.80 -9.36 7.99
CA ASN A 193 13.41 -9.25 6.58
C ASN A 193 13.71 -7.87 6.00
N SER A 194 13.50 -6.81 6.78
CA SER A 194 13.83 -5.43 6.38
C SER A 194 15.33 -5.26 6.14
N ARG A 195 16.17 -5.75 7.07
CA ARG A 195 17.63 -5.68 6.94
C ARG A 195 18.16 -6.48 5.75
N GLU A 196 17.60 -7.66 5.51
CA GLU A 196 17.94 -8.46 4.32
C GLU A 196 17.50 -7.78 3.01
N ALA A 197 16.32 -7.16 2.99
CA ALA A 197 15.85 -6.39 1.84
C ALA A 197 16.75 -5.17 1.56
N ALA A 198 17.20 -4.47 2.60
CA ALA A 198 18.16 -3.38 2.46
C ALA A 198 19.48 -3.85 1.83
N LYS A 199 20.02 -4.99 2.27
CA LYS A 199 21.21 -5.61 1.66
C LYS A 199 21.00 -5.95 0.18
N ARG A 200 19.84 -6.52 -0.18
CA ARG A 200 19.51 -6.84 -1.58
C ARG A 200 19.45 -5.58 -2.45
N VAL A 201 18.78 -4.52 -1.99
CA VAL A 201 18.72 -3.23 -2.71
C VAL A 201 20.11 -2.64 -2.93
N CYS A 202 21.00 -2.72 -1.93
CA CYS A 202 22.39 -2.30 -2.09
C CYS A 202 23.11 -3.13 -3.16
N ALA A 203 22.99 -4.46 -3.13
CA ALA A 203 23.67 -5.35 -4.07
C ALA A 203 23.17 -5.15 -5.52
N GLU A 204 21.86 -5.11 -5.73
CA GLU A 204 21.24 -4.88 -7.05
C GLU A 204 21.61 -3.51 -7.63
N GLY A 205 21.73 -2.51 -6.77
CA GLY A 205 22.16 -1.16 -7.14
C GLY A 205 23.68 -0.98 -7.23
N ASN A 206 24.46 -2.08 -7.32
CA ASN A 206 25.92 -2.09 -7.37
C ASN A 206 26.58 -1.24 -6.27
N TYR A 207 25.98 -1.21 -5.08
CA TYR A 207 26.39 -0.39 -3.95
C TYR A 207 26.52 1.11 -4.30
N SER A 208 25.76 1.61 -5.28
CA SER A 208 25.71 3.03 -5.59
C SER A 208 25.18 3.84 -4.40
N VAL A 209 25.65 5.08 -4.25
CA VAL A 209 25.20 6.00 -3.17
C VAL A 209 23.67 6.12 -3.14
N LYS A 210 23.04 6.17 -4.33
CA LYS A 210 21.57 6.23 -4.45
C LYS A 210 20.90 4.98 -3.89
N ALA A 211 21.36 3.79 -4.29
CA ALA A 211 20.79 2.52 -3.83
C ALA A 211 20.99 2.32 -2.32
N GLN A 212 22.16 2.69 -1.80
CA GLN A 212 22.41 2.59 -0.36
C GLN A 212 21.54 3.56 0.45
N ASN A 213 21.34 4.80 -0.02
CA ASN A 213 20.45 5.76 0.64
C ASN A 213 19.00 5.27 0.62
N GLU A 214 18.54 4.71 -0.50
CA GLU A 214 17.21 4.12 -0.61
C GLU A 214 17.03 2.91 0.34
N ALA A 215 18.03 2.04 0.44
CA ALA A 215 18.03 0.91 1.35
C ALA A 215 17.93 1.35 2.81
N ILE A 216 18.74 2.34 3.22
CA ILE A 216 18.70 2.91 4.58
C ILE A 216 17.37 3.56 4.87
N ASP A 217 16.80 4.32 3.93
CA ASP A 217 15.51 4.97 4.13
C ASP A 217 14.37 3.97 4.31
N LYS A 218 14.39 2.87 3.56
CA LYS A 218 13.43 1.77 3.73
C LYS A 218 13.61 1.08 5.09
N GLU A 219 14.85 0.80 5.50
CA GLU A 219 15.16 0.15 6.78
C GLU A 219 14.78 1.04 7.98
N LEU A 220 15.10 2.33 7.92
CA LEU A 220 14.70 3.32 8.94
C LEU A 220 13.18 3.43 9.06
N ASN A 221 12.46 3.44 7.94
CA ASN A 221 11.00 3.50 7.97
C ASN A 221 10.39 2.23 8.61
N ALA A 222 10.95 1.06 8.31
CA ALA A 222 10.52 -0.19 8.94
C ALA A 222 10.81 -0.19 10.45
N LEU A 223 12.03 0.19 10.87
CA LEU A 223 12.42 0.30 12.27
C LEU A 223 11.50 1.23 13.05
N ARG A 224 11.28 2.45 12.53
CA ARG A 224 10.40 3.44 13.18
C ARG A 224 8.96 2.91 13.31
N THR A 225 8.49 2.17 12.31
CA THR A 225 7.15 1.57 12.38
C THR A 225 7.06 0.47 13.43
N VAL A 226 8.09 -0.38 13.55
CA VAL A 226 8.16 -1.42 14.60
C VAL A 226 8.27 -0.79 15.98
N ILE A 227 9.13 0.21 16.18
CA ILE A 227 9.25 0.96 17.44
C ILE A 227 7.89 1.52 17.86
N LYS A 228 7.16 2.11 16.90
CA LYS A 228 5.82 2.63 17.15
C LYS A 228 4.87 1.53 17.64
N VAL A 229 4.84 0.38 16.98
CA VAL A 229 3.98 -0.75 17.38
C VAL A 229 4.37 -1.31 18.75
N VAL A 230 5.67 -1.45 19.02
CA VAL A 230 6.19 -1.92 20.32
C VAL A 230 5.71 -1.01 21.45
N LYS A 231 5.78 0.32 21.26
CA LYS A 231 5.30 1.31 22.24
C LYS A 231 3.79 1.31 22.39
N GLU A 232 3.05 1.26 21.28
CA GLU A 232 1.58 1.24 21.31
C GLU A 232 1.00 -0.02 21.97
N LYS A 233 1.78 -1.11 22.02
CA LYS A 233 1.35 -2.43 22.53
C LYS A 233 2.09 -2.86 23.79
N ASN A 234 2.88 -1.98 24.40
CA ASN A 234 3.65 -2.22 25.63
C ASN A 234 4.58 -3.46 25.55
N LEU A 235 5.29 -3.64 24.43
CA LEU A 235 6.18 -4.78 24.19
C LEU A 235 7.66 -4.48 24.50
N GLU A 236 7.97 -3.34 25.13
CA GLU A 236 9.34 -2.82 25.24
C GLU A 236 10.31 -3.80 25.91
N SER A 237 9.85 -4.54 26.92
CA SER A 237 10.67 -5.53 27.64
C SER A 237 11.16 -6.66 26.72
N GLU A 238 10.39 -7.01 25.70
CA GLU A 238 10.72 -8.10 24.76
C GLU A 238 11.68 -7.67 23.64
N PHE A 239 11.91 -6.36 23.52
CA PHE A 239 12.74 -5.72 22.49
C PHE A 239 14.00 -5.01 23.04
N LEU A 240 14.32 -5.21 24.33
CA LEU A 240 15.50 -4.62 24.97
C LEU A 240 16.82 -5.06 24.30
N GLN A 241 16.88 -6.31 23.83
CA GLN A 241 18.08 -6.89 23.22
C GLN A 241 18.35 -6.31 21.82
N GLU A 242 17.29 -5.95 21.11
CA GLU A 242 17.33 -5.47 19.74
C GLU A 242 17.82 -4.01 19.64
N LYS A 243 17.83 -3.26 20.75
CA LYS A 243 18.33 -1.87 20.84
C LYS A 243 17.87 -1.02 19.65
N LEU A 244 16.57 -1.05 19.36
CA LEU A 244 15.99 -0.51 18.12
C LEU A 244 16.33 0.97 17.92
N GLU A 245 16.28 1.77 18.98
CA GLU A 245 16.66 3.18 18.97
C GLU A 245 18.14 3.39 18.60
N ASP A 246 19.03 2.51 19.05
CA ASP A 246 20.47 2.61 18.74
C ASP A 246 20.70 2.28 17.26
N CYS A 247 20.01 1.27 16.73
CA CYS A 247 20.03 0.97 15.31
C CYS A 247 19.55 2.14 14.45
N VAL A 248 18.51 2.86 14.86
CA VAL A 248 18.05 4.07 14.17
C VAL A 248 19.13 5.15 14.18
N ARG A 249 19.75 5.44 15.34
CA ARG A 249 20.81 6.46 15.44
C ARG A 249 22.01 6.12 14.55
N GLU A 250 22.42 4.86 14.51
CA GLU A 250 23.54 4.40 13.70
C GLU A 250 23.25 4.54 12.19
N LEU A 251 22.06 4.14 11.74
CA LEU A 251 21.66 4.29 10.34
C LEU A 251 21.54 5.76 9.91
N GLU A 252 21.04 6.63 10.78
CA GLU A 252 20.99 8.09 10.54
C GLU A 252 22.38 8.70 10.44
N LYS A 253 23.30 8.30 11.35
CA LYS A 253 24.70 8.73 11.33
C LYS A 253 25.39 8.31 10.03
N GLN A 254 25.27 7.04 9.64
CA GLN A 254 25.83 6.54 8.38
C GLN A 254 25.32 7.30 7.15
N LYS A 255 24.03 7.67 7.15
CA LYS A 255 23.44 8.51 6.08
C LYS A 255 24.00 9.93 6.09
N ALA A 256 24.20 10.53 7.26
CA ALA A 256 24.75 11.88 7.40
C ALA A 256 26.24 11.96 7.02
N GLU A 257 27.04 10.96 7.37
CA GLU A 257 28.45 10.83 6.97
C GLU A 257 28.59 10.75 5.45
N ARG A 258 27.81 9.89 4.79
CA ARG A 258 27.80 9.82 3.32
C ARG A 258 27.36 11.09 2.61
N ARG A 259 26.49 11.90 3.23
CA ARG A 259 26.13 13.23 2.69
C ARG A 259 27.32 14.20 2.74
N ARG A 260 28.15 14.11 3.79
CA ARG A 260 29.36 14.93 3.95
C ARG A 260 30.46 14.51 2.98
N ASP A 261 30.70 13.21 2.79
CA ASP A 261 31.76 12.74 1.89
C ASP A 261 31.50 13.10 0.41
N ASN A 262 30.23 13.19 0.00
CA ASN A 262 29.85 13.64 -1.35
C ASN A 262 30.02 15.16 -1.58
N THR A 263 30.17 15.96 -0.52
CA THR A 263 30.35 17.43 -0.61
C THR A 263 31.80 17.88 -0.48
N VAL A 264 32.73 16.99 -0.08
CA VAL A 264 34.15 17.32 0.20
C VAL A 264 35.08 17.10 -1.01
N ASN A 265 34.56 16.95 -2.23
CA ASN A 265 35.41 16.87 -3.42
C ASN A 265 35.34 18.11 -4.35
N PRO A 266 35.89 19.27 -3.95
CA PRO A 266 36.43 20.24 -4.89
C PRO A 266 37.97 20.13 -4.99
N GLN A 267 38.43 19.97 -6.23
CA GLN A 267 39.78 20.28 -6.75
C GLN A 267 40.93 19.30 -6.46
N LYS A 268 41.32 18.54 -7.50
CA LYS A 268 42.73 18.20 -7.74
C LYS A 268 43.35 19.32 -8.60
N PRO A 269 44.45 19.98 -8.18
CA PRO A 269 45.22 20.84 -9.07
C PRO A 269 45.93 19.99 -10.12
N GLN A 270 45.59 20.21 -11.39
CA GLN A 270 46.24 19.54 -12.51
C GLN A 270 47.60 20.22 -12.74
N GLN A 271 48.69 19.58 -12.28
CA GLN A 271 50.06 20.00 -12.58
C GLN A 271 50.30 19.86 -14.10
N GLN A 272 50.41 21.00 -14.79
CA GLN A 272 50.93 21.05 -16.15
C GLN A 272 52.45 20.89 -16.11
N LEU A 273 52.95 19.72 -16.53
CA LEU A 273 54.34 19.57 -16.95
C LEU A 273 54.39 19.84 -18.46
N GLY A 274 54.91 21.00 -18.83
CA GLY A 274 55.09 21.41 -20.20
C GLY A 274 56.09 20.52 -20.94
N ASN A 275 55.82 20.26 -22.22
CA ASN A 275 56.88 20.06 -23.19
C ASN A 275 56.45 20.62 -24.55
N LYS A 276 57.31 21.53 -25.03
CA LYS A 276 57.20 22.29 -26.27
C LYS A 276 57.58 21.42 -27.47
N ARG A 277 56.88 21.57 -28.61
CA ARG A 277 57.49 21.95 -29.91
C ARG A 277 56.41 22.29 -30.96
N PRO A 278 56.65 23.27 -31.85
CA PRO A 278 55.62 23.91 -32.66
C PRO A 278 55.57 23.37 -34.10
N ARG A 279 54.42 23.47 -34.77
CA ARG A 279 54.36 23.49 -36.24
C ARG A 279 53.43 24.59 -36.72
N VAL A 280 54.04 25.52 -37.46
CA VAL A 280 53.41 26.63 -38.18
C VAL A 280 52.87 26.11 -39.52
N ALA A 281 51.64 26.48 -39.88
CA ALA A 281 51.28 26.99 -41.22
C ALA A 281 49.79 27.34 -41.33
N MET A 282 49.56 28.57 -41.79
CA MET A 282 48.34 29.24 -42.25
C MET A 282 47.28 28.39 -42.99
N GLY A 283 46.01 28.80 -42.85
CA GLY A 283 45.06 28.68 -43.96
C GLY A 283 43.56 28.79 -43.65
N LYS A 284 43.05 30.03 -43.75
CA LYS A 284 41.71 30.45 -44.25
C LYS A 284 40.46 30.37 -43.33
N ASN A 285 39.86 31.56 -43.25
CA ASN A 285 38.56 31.96 -42.73
C ASN A 285 37.39 31.04 -43.12
N LEU A 286 36.35 31.00 -42.27
CA LEU A 286 35.02 31.56 -42.58
C LEU A 286 34.17 31.64 -41.30
N THR A 287 33.51 32.79 -41.18
CA THR A 287 32.70 33.30 -40.06
C THR A 287 31.29 32.71 -40.07
N ILE A 288 30.80 32.21 -38.92
CA ILE A 288 29.36 32.20 -38.53
C ILE A 288 29.29 32.31 -36.99
N PRO A 289 28.53 33.25 -36.39
CA PRO A 289 28.34 33.33 -34.93
C PRO A 289 27.18 32.42 -34.45
N PRO A 290 27.28 31.77 -33.27
CA PRO A 290 26.18 31.02 -32.71
C PRO A 290 25.23 31.88 -31.85
N LEU A 291 23.95 31.53 -31.98
CA LEU A 291 22.77 32.01 -31.26
C LEU A 291 22.95 31.92 -29.74
N SER A 292 22.59 33.01 -29.05
CA SER A 292 22.59 33.13 -27.59
C SER A 292 21.62 32.14 -26.93
N GLN A 293 22.13 31.24 -26.08
CA GLN A 293 21.32 30.56 -25.06
C GLN A 293 21.49 31.30 -23.72
N GLN A 294 20.40 31.91 -23.25
CA GLN A 294 20.28 32.40 -21.88
C GLN A 294 20.18 31.22 -20.92
N GLN A 295 20.96 31.27 -19.84
CA GLN A 295 20.86 30.38 -18.68
C GLN A 295 19.54 30.64 -17.92
N PRO A 296 18.83 29.61 -17.42
CA PRO A 296 17.81 29.82 -16.41
C PRO A 296 18.44 29.93 -15.02
N LEU A 297 18.06 30.99 -14.32
CA LEU A 297 18.33 31.28 -12.92
C LEU A 297 17.81 30.16 -11.99
N LEU A 298 18.62 29.83 -10.97
CA LEU A 298 18.25 28.96 -9.84
C LEU A 298 17.13 29.58 -8.99
N PRO A 299 16.18 28.80 -8.44
CA PRO A 299 15.39 29.21 -7.29
C PRO A 299 15.98 28.69 -5.97
N ASP A 300 16.00 29.60 -4.99
CA ASP A 300 16.38 29.52 -3.58
C ASP A 300 15.58 28.44 -2.78
N PRO A 301 16.17 27.70 -1.81
CA PRO A 301 15.49 26.59 -1.13
C PRO A 301 14.86 27.06 0.19
N SER A 302 13.66 27.62 0.14
CA SER A 302 12.91 28.00 1.35
C SER A 302 11.43 27.63 1.28
N HIS A 303 11.09 26.35 1.11
CA HIS A 303 9.76 25.85 1.48
C HIS A 303 9.84 24.45 2.09
N GLY A 304 9.63 24.39 3.41
CA GLY A 304 9.50 23.17 4.16
C GLY A 304 8.33 22.32 3.68
N LEU A 305 8.55 21.02 3.58
CA LEU A 305 7.52 20.02 3.36
C LEU A 305 6.59 19.99 4.58
N LEU A 306 5.41 20.57 4.46
CA LEU A 306 4.36 20.43 5.47
C LEU A 306 3.73 19.04 5.33
N VAL A 307 4.05 18.17 6.29
CA VAL A 307 3.51 16.81 6.39
C VAL A 307 2.08 16.87 6.92
N ASN A 308 1.13 16.25 6.21
CA ASN A 308 -0.27 16.11 6.63
C ASN A 308 -0.44 14.90 7.58
N PRO A 309 -1.24 14.96 8.67
CA PRO A 309 -1.35 13.88 9.67
C PRO A 309 -1.94 12.54 9.18
N TYR A 310 -2.41 12.47 7.93
CA TYR A 310 -3.16 11.33 7.41
C TYR A 310 -2.44 10.48 6.34
N GLY A 311 -1.15 10.73 6.08
CA GLY A 311 -0.26 9.72 5.47
C GLY A 311 -0.54 9.33 4.01
N LEU A 312 -0.97 10.26 3.16
CA LEU A 312 -0.85 10.12 1.69
C LEU A 312 0.14 11.16 1.15
N VAL A 313 1.16 10.69 0.42
CA VAL A 313 2.08 11.56 -0.31
C VAL A 313 1.43 11.98 -1.63
N ASN A 314 1.24 13.28 -1.85
CA ASN A 314 0.89 13.83 -3.15
C ASN A 314 2.14 13.89 -4.03
N SER A 315 2.11 13.23 -5.18
CA SER A 315 3.03 13.51 -6.28
C SER A 315 2.23 14.04 -7.46
N VAL A 316 2.16 15.37 -7.59
CA VAL A 316 1.75 16.02 -8.83
C VAL A 316 2.76 17.12 -9.14
N ARG A 317 3.61 16.87 -10.15
CA ARG A 317 4.17 17.93 -10.98
C ARG A 317 3.38 17.91 -12.31
N PRO A 318 2.86 19.03 -12.80
CA PRO A 318 2.26 19.09 -14.13
C PRO A 318 3.36 19.10 -15.21
N GLY A 319 3.18 18.33 -16.27
CA GLY A 319 3.92 18.52 -17.53
C GLY A 319 5.10 17.58 -17.78
N VAL A 320 4.86 16.27 -17.86
CA VAL A 320 5.65 15.37 -18.72
C VAL A 320 4.70 14.31 -19.28
N THR A 321 4.46 14.32 -20.59
CA THR A 321 3.86 13.20 -21.30
C THR A 321 4.86 12.05 -21.32
N VAL A 322 4.60 10.97 -20.56
CA VAL A 322 5.36 9.72 -20.68
C VAL A 322 4.45 8.66 -21.29
N ASN A 323 4.90 8.15 -22.42
CA ASN A 323 4.26 7.15 -23.27
C ASN A 323 3.96 5.85 -22.47
N PRO A 324 2.74 5.27 -22.50
CA PRO A 324 2.38 4.16 -21.64
C PRO A 324 2.78 2.81 -22.26
N LEU A 325 4.08 2.48 -22.27
CA LEU A 325 4.55 1.13 -22.61
C LEU A 325 5.78 0.63 -21.82
N THR A 326 6.15 1.25 -20.70
CA THR A 326 7.34 0.82 -19.93
C THR A 326 7.09 0.49 -18.46
N LEU A 327 5.85 0.15 -18.08
CA LEU A 327 5.54 -0.31 -16.72
C LEU A 327 5.17 -1.80 -16.66
N TYR A 328 5.85 -2.67 -17.40
CA TYR A 328 5.89 -4.11 -17.11
C TYR A 328 7.25 -4.67 -17.53
N GLY A 329 8.15 -4.75 -16.57
CA GLY A 329 9.40 -5.51 -16.71
C GLY A 329 9.11 -7.00 -16.61
N SER A 330 9.46 -7.70 -17.70
CA SER A 330 9.77 -9.12 -17.87
C SER A 330 9.10 -10.15 -16.96
N VAL A 331 8.22 -10.93 -17.58
CA VAL A 331 7.99 -12.34 -17.24
C VAL A 331 9.29 -13.12 -17.46
N VAL A 332 9.81 -13.76 -16.42
CA VAL A 332 10.87 -14.80 -16.50
C VAL A 332 10.42 -15.96 -15.59
N PRO A 333 10.57 -17.23 -16.04
CA PRO A 333 9.77 -18.35 -15.54
C PRO A 333 10.18 -18.85 -14.15
N ALA A 334 9.25 -19.57 -13.53
CA ALA A 334 9.40 -20.21 -12.23
C ALA A 334 10.69 -21.05 -12.16
N PRO A 335 11.51 -20.94 -11.09
CA PRO A 335 12.57 -21.89 -10.86
C PRO A 335 11.98 -23.20 -10.32
N ALA A 336 12.49 -24.31 -10.85
CA ALA A 336 12.17 -25.68 -10.47
C ALA A 336 12.31 -25.91 -8.95
N LEU A 337 11.42 -26.75 -8.43
CA LEU A 337 11.38 -27.21 -7.04
C LEU A 337 12.74 -27.78 -6.62
N ALA A 338 13.42 -27.10 -5.70
CA ALA A 338 14.49 -27.67 -4.91
C ALA A 338 13.90 -28.21 -3.60
N SER A 339 14.20 -29.48 -3.38
CA SER A 339 13.78 -30.42 -2.34
C SER A 339 13.66 -29.85 -0.92
N LEU A 340 12.53 -30.18 -0.27
CA LEU A 340 12.32 -30.05 1.18
C LEU A 340 13.26 -31.01 1.95
N PRO A 341 13.75 -30.64 3.14
CA PRO A 341 14.29 -31.61 4.08
C PRO A 341 13.13 -32.40 4.69
N VAL A 342 13.15 -33.72 4.47
CA VAL A 342 12.22 -34.70 5.03
C VAL A 342 12.49 -34.82 6.53
N TYR A 343 11.46 -34.57 7.35
CA TYR A 343 11.45 -34.99 8.74
C TYR A 343 11.22 -36.51 8.76
N ASN A 344 12.24 -37.26 9.16
CA ASN A 344 12.11 -38.70 9.43
C ASN A 344 11.35 -38.89 10.75
N GLU A 345 10.10 -39.36 10.68
CA GLU A 345 9.51 -40.12 11.77
C GLU A 345 9.77 -41.60 11.55
N GLN A 346 10.59 -42.18 12.42
CA GLN A 346 10.78 -43.62 12.54
C GLN A 346 9.47 -44.27 13.00
N GLN A 347 8.88 -45.11 12.16
CA GLN A 347 8.08 -46.25 12.61
C GLN A 347 8.48 -47.51 11.82
N SER A 348 9.05 -48.45 12.58
CA SER A 348 9.09 -49.91 12.39
C SER A 348 7.88 -50.43 11.58
N GLY A 349 7.99 -51.31 10.59
CA GLY A 349 8.99 -52.34 10.31
C GLY A 349 8.29 -53.70 10.26
N TYR A 350 7.73 -54.08 9.10
CA TYR A 350 7.22 -55.40 8.66
C TYR A 350 6.48 -55.10 7.33
N GLY A 351 6.65 -55.71 6.15
CA GLY A 351 7.40 -56.83 5.60
C GLY A 351 6.64 -57.25 4.33
N GLY A 352 7.32 -57.61 3.23
CA GLY A 352 6.76 -58.49 2.20
C GLY A 352 6.38 -57.92 0.82
N TYR A 353 7.32 -58.06 -0.13
CA TYR A 353 7.20 -58.44 -1.55
C TYR A 353 5.91 -58.19 -2.38
N GLY A 354 6.12 -57.65 -3.60
CA GLY A 354 5.68 -58.34 -4.83
C GLY A 354 4.71 -57.61 -5.77
N PHE A 355 5.24 -57.17 -6.92
CA PHE A 355 4.65 -57.05 -8.28
C PHE A 355 3.14 -56.88 -8.51
N ALA A 356 2.82 -55.91 -9.39
CA ALA A 356 1.55 -55.80 -10.12
C ALA A 356 1.37 -56.92 -11.16
N PRO A 357 0.12 -57.24 -11.52
CA PRO A 357 -0.30 -56.89 -12.88
C PRO A 357 -1.77 -56.44 -13.04
N GLN A 358 -1.99 -55.79 -14.18
CA GLN A 358 -3.28 -55.47 -14.82
C GLN A 358 -4.20 -56.69 -14.96
N TYR A 359 -5.53 -56.50 -14.82
CA TYR A 359 -6.55 -56.79 -15.86
C TYR A 359 -8.01 -56.65 -15.34
N HIS A 360 -8.78 -55.81 -16.05
CA HIS A 360 -10.21 -55.79 -16.41
C HIS A 360 -11.40 -56.01 -15.43
N PRO A 361 -12.58 -55.40 -15.76
CA PRO A 361 -13.71 -55.18 -14.85
C PRO A 361 -14.80 -56.27 -14.99
N PRO A 362 -15.84 -56.19 -14.15
CA PRO A 362 -17.16 -56.61 -14.61
C PRO A 362 -18.25 -55.54 -14.37
N TYR A 363 -19.11 -55.49 -15.38
CA TYR A 363 -20.50 -55.07 -15.33
C TYR A 363 -21.21 -55.57 -14.07
N TYR A 364 -21.97 -54.70 -13.40
CA TYR A 364 -23.43 -54.77 -13.31
C TYR A 364 -23.99 -53.44 -12.78
#